data_AF-J5X791-F1
#
_entry.id   AF-J5X791-F1
#
_cell.length_a   1.000
_cell.length_b   1.000
_cell.length_c   1.000
_cell.angle_alpha   90.00
_cell.angle_beta   90.00
_cell.angle_gamma   90.00
#
_symmetry.space_group_name_H-M   'P 1'
#
loop_
_entity.id
_entity.type
_entity.pdbx_description
1 polymer ?
#
loop_
_entity_poly.entity_id
_entity_poly.type
_entity_poly.pdbx_seq_one_letter_code
_entity_poly.pdbx_strand_id
1 'polypeptide(L)'
;MKSLYNSILLLLVLLNSCRLQREAPVNEEPTLFSRLGDSDFWKECYLETFWKEEKAKFLKYFYEAPLIDEQDIALLQSFIKPWLDFYHIDLHEARLTRTEAHVPINAGQDKESLYYHPFEAADDVGDDLCNLYSPDKMRYVNEYKGCEISDGKLSFNMDDSQNINLTDRRLRHHTMILFLGSLEVSHDVFWKDNDVFAIVGYSEATLNEYYIYLFDIKNSLVKKYEILDNGYTPTTYYPSNTIKKAIAKGYTYSDK
;
A
#
# COMPACT_ATOMS: atom_id res chain seq x y z
N MET A 1 70.54 13.45 -58.64
CA MET A 1 69.21 12.91 -59.03
C MET A 1 68.83 11.56 -58.38
N LYS A 2 69.71 10.85 -57.65
CA LYS A 2 69.33 9.63 -56.91
C LYS A 2 68.75 9.89 -55.50
N SER A 3 69.02 11.05 -54.88
CA SER A 3 68.52 11.33 -53.52
C SER A 3 67.09 11.88 -53.49
N LEU A 4 66.60 12.50 -54.58
CA LEU A 4 65.22 13.03 -54.62
C LEU A 4 64.18 11.91 -54.81
N TYR A 5 64.49 10.89 -55.61
CA TYR A 5 63.59 9.76 -55.85
C TYR A 5 63.38 8.89 -54.60
N ASN A 6 64.43 8.71 -53.79
CA ASN A 6 64.31 7.98 -52.52
C ASN A 6 63.46 8.74 -51.49
N SER A 7 63.49 10.07 -51.49
CA SER A 7 62.65 10.88 -50.58
C SER A 7 61.17 10.85 -50.97
N ILE A 8 60.84 10.81 -52.26
CA ILE A 8 59.45 10.73 -52.74
C ILE A 8 58.86 9.33 -52.49
N LEU A 9 59.65 8.26 -52.66
CA LEU A 9 59.19 6.91 -52.35
C LEU A 9 58.90 6.72 -50.85
N LEU A 10 59.71 7.32 -49.96
CA LEU A 10 59.48 7.25 -48.51
C LEU A 10 58.18 7.96 -48.10
N LEU A 11 57.87 9.10 -48.75
CA LEU A 11 56.66 9.87 -48.48
C LEU A 11 55.38 9.11 -48.91
N LEU A 12 55.43 8.41 -50.04
CA LEU A 12 54.30 7.59 -50.50
C LEU A 12 54.07 6.34 -49.64
N VAL A 13 55.11 5.75 -49.06
CA VAL A 13 54.97 4.63 -48.10
C VAL A 13 54.40 5.11 -46.76
N LEU A 14 54.80 6.30 -46.29
CA LEU A 14 54.27 6.91 -45.07
C LEU A 14 52.81 7.37 -45.22
N LEU A 15 52.40 7.85 -46.40
CA LEU A 15 51.02 8.27 -46.65
C LEU A 15 50.05 7.08 -46.83
N ASN A 16 50.54 5.91 -47.30
CA ASN A 16 49.73 4.69 -47.40
C ASN A 16 49.58 3.91 -46.09
N SER A 17 50.30 4.29 -45.03
CA SER A 17 50.21 3.66 -43.71
C SER A 17 49.33 4.44 -42.72
N CYS A 18 48.80 5.61 -43.12
CA CYS A 18 47.72 6.30 -42.41
C CYS A 18 46.35 5.83 -42.93
N ARG A 19 46.00 4.56 -42.70
CA ARG A 19 44.58 4.20 -42.63
C ARG A 19 44.04 4.82 -41.33
N LEU A 20 43.21 5.86 -41.45
CA LEU A 20 42.36 6.27 -40.33
C LEU A 20 41.56 5.03 -39.93
N GLN A 21 41.90 4.48 -38.77
CA GLN A 21 41.11 3.46 -38.11
C GLN A 21 39.78 4.15 -37.82
N ARG A 22 38.76 3.87 -38.64
CA ARG A 22 37.40 4.35 -38.43
C ARG A 22 37.04 3.89 -37.02
N GLU A 23 36.99 4.82 -36.09
CA GLU A 23 36.36 4.57 -34.80
C GLU A 23 34.96 4.04 -35.13
N ALA A 24 34.64 2.85 -34.63
CA ALA A 24 33.27 2.37 -34.64
C ALA A 24 32.40 3.49 -34.04
N PRO A 25 31.20 3.77 -34.59
CA PRO A 25 30.37 4.81 -34.01
C PRO A 25 30.23 4.47 -32.53
N VAL A 26 30.69 5.40 -31.69
CA VAL A 26 30.33 5.45 -30.28
C VAL A 26 28.82 5.26 -30.27
N ASN A 27 28.33 4.36 -29.43
CA ASN A 27 26.91 4.07 -29.30
C ASN A 27 26.23 5.36 -28.83
N GLU A 28 25.92 6.26 -29.76
CA GLU A 28 25.22 7.50 -29.48
C GLU A 28 23.84 7.08 -28.99
N GLU A 29 23.54 7.39 -27.73
CA GLU A 29 22.20 7.16 -27.20
C GLU A 29 21.18 7.74 -28.19
N PRO A 30 20.12 6.99 -28.54
CA PRO A 30 19.21 7.40 -29.58
C PRO A 30 18.62 8.78 -29.27
N THR A 31 18.89 9.74 -30.15
CA THR A 31 18.36 11.10 -30.06
C THR A 31 16.83 11.10 -29.97
N LEU A 32 16.25 12.16 -29.38
CA LEU A 32 14.79 12.31 -29.29
C LEU A 32 14.10 12.21 -30.66
N PHE A 33 14.76 12.70 -31.72
CA PHE A 33 14.27 12.66 -33.09
C PHE A 33 14.28 11.24 -33.68
N SER A 34 15.27 10.41 -33.35
CA SER A 34 15.35 9.02 -33.81
C SER A 34 14.35 8.09 -33.10
N ARG A 35 13.70 8.55 -32.02
CA ARG A 35 12.68 7.80 -31.27
C ARG A 35 11.24 8.14 -31.66
N LEU A 36 11.00 9.03 -32.64
CA LEU A 36 9.65 9.48 -33.01
C LEU A 36 8.67 8.36 -33.43
N GLY A 37 9.18 7.20 -33.87
CA GLY A 37 8.36 6.01 -34.20
C GLY A 37 8.35 4.91 -33.13
N ASP A 38 9.04 5.11 -32.01
CA ASP A 38 9.17 4.14 -30.91
C ASP A 38 7.99 4.30 -29.93
N SER A 39 6.90 3.58 -30.20
CA SER A 39 5.66 3.69 -29.41
C SER A 39 5.84 3.30 -27.96
N ASP A 40 6.72 2.35 -27.66
CA ASP A 40 6.94 1.86 -26.30
C ASP A 40 7.72 2.90 -25.49
N PHE A 41 8.75 3.52 -26.08
CA PHE A 41 9.45 4.65 -25.45
C PHE A 41 8.51 5.81 -25.13
N TRP A 42 7.69 6.23 -26.09
CA TRP A 42 6.75 7.33 -25.83
C TRP A 42 5.70 6.93 -24.78
N LYS A 43 5.20 5.69 -24.81
CA LYS A 43 4.28 5.19 -23.79
C LYS A 43 4.92 5.22 -22.40
N GLU A 44 6.16 4.78 -22.25
CA GLU A 44 6.92 4.88 -21.00
C GLU A 44 7.11 6.34 -20.56
N CYS A 45 7.56 7.23 -21.43
CA CYS A 45 7.73 8.65 -21.10
C CYS A 45 6.40 9.34 -20.75
N TYR A 46 5.31 9.01 -21.46
CA TYR A 46 3.98 9.52 -21.14
C TYR A 46 3.49 8.98 -19.80
N LEU A 47 3.70 7.69 -19.51
CA LEU A 47 3.38 7.11 -18.21
C LEU A 47 4.20 7.76 -17.09
N GLU A 48 5.50 7.95 -17.28
CA GLU A 48 6.36 8.63 -16.31
C GLU A 48 5.91 10.07 -16.06
N THR A 49 5.58 10.81 -17.12
CA THR A 49 5.09 12.18 -17.01
C THR A 49 3.73 12.24 -16.32
N PHE A 50 2.80 11.34 -16.70
CA PHE A 50 1.50 11.20 -16.06
C PHE A 50 1.67 10.92 -14.57
N TRP A 51 2.49 9.93 -14.19
CA TRP A 51 2.75 9.61 -12.78
C TRP A 51 3.43 10.75 -12.03
N LYS A 52 4.31 11.52 -12.69
CA LYS A 52 4.91 12.72 -12.08
C LYS A 52 3.86 13.80 -11.79
N GLU A 53 2.93 14.03 -12.71
CA GLU A 53 1.83 14.98 -12.53
C GLU A 53 0.84 14.50 -11.46
N GLU A 54 0.42 13.23 -11.50
CA GLU A 54 -0.47 12.63 -10.50
C GLU A 54 0.18 12.63 -9.11
N LYS A 55 1.45 12.22 -9.01
CA LYS A 55 2.21 12.28 -7.76
C LYS A 55 2.26 13.69 -7.19
N ALA A 56 2.44 14.70 -8.04
CA ALA A 56 2.43 16.10 -7.59
C ALA A 56 1.04 16.52 -7.08
N LYS A 57 -0.05 16.05 -7.70
CA LYS A 57 -1.42 16.28 -7.21
C LYS A 57 -1.65 15.62 -5.86
N PHE A 58 -1.26 14.35 -5.71
CA PHE A 58 -1.40 13.63 -4.45
C PHE A 58 -0.58 14.29 -3.33
N LEU A 59 0.68 14.65 -3.58
CA LEU A 59 1.52 15.33 -2.59
C LEU A 59 0.90 16.66 -2.16
N LYS A 60 0.38 17.43 -3.12
CA LYS A 60 -0.32 18.68 -2.82
C LYS A 60 -1.51 18.43 -1.91
N TYR A 61 -2.38 17.48 -2.26
CA TYR A 61 -3.54 17.11 -1.43
C TYR A 61 -3.13 16.68 -0.02
N PHE A 62 -2.10 15.83 0.09
CA PHE A 62 -1.57 15.36 1.37
C PHE A 62 -1.07 16.51 2.26
N TYR A 63 -0.28 17.43 1.71
CA TYR A 63 0.27 18.55 2.50
C TYR A 63 -0.74 19.65 2.81
N GLU A 64 -1.83 19.76 2.02
CA GLU A 64 -2.96 20.65 2.30
C GLU A 64 -3.88 20.11 3.41
N ALA A 65 -3.88 18.79 3.64
CA ALA A 65 -4.63 18.19 4.73
C ALA A 65 -4.10 18.63 6.11
N PRO A 66 -5.00 18.83 7.10
CA PRO A 66 -4.59 19.20 8.44
C PRO A 66 -3.75 18.09 9.09
N LEU A 67 -2.80 18.48 9.92
CA LEU A 67 -2.13 17.54 10.82
C LEU A 67 -3.15 16.95 11.79
N ILE A 68 -2.89 15.72 12.23
CA ILE A 68 -3.63 15.10 13.33
C ILE A 68 -3.56 15.97 14.59
N ASP A 69 -4.64 16.00 15.38
CA ASP A 69 -4.66 16.73 16.64
C ASP A 69 -4.11 15.90 17.80
N GLU A 70 -3.67 16.59 18.87
CA GLU A 70 -3.07 15.96 20.06
C GLU A 70 -4.00 14.96 20.77
N GLN A 71 -5.31 15.16 20.69
CA GLN A 71 -6.28 14.28 21.32
C GLN A 71 -6.32 12.94 20.56
N ASP A 72 -6.37 12.99 19.23
CA ASP A 72 -6.33 11.81 18.38
C ASP A 72 -4.97 11.11 18.46
N ILE A 73 -3.85 11.84 18.55
CA ILE A 73 -2.52 11.27 18.81
C ILE A 73 -2.53 10.45 20.10
N ALA A 74 -2.95 11.06 21.21
CA ALA A 74 -2.97 10.40 22.52
C ALA A 74 -3.90 9.18 22.52
N LEU A 75 -5.04 9.28 21.84
CA LEU A 75 -5.98 8.18 21.68
C LEU A 75 -5.34 7.03 20.91
N LEU A 76 -4.85 7.25 19.68
CA LEU A 76 -4.26 6.21 18.84
C LEU A 76 -3.04 5.57 19.51
N GLN A 77 -2.13 6.37 20.06
CA GLN A 77 -0.95 5.85 20.78
C GLN A 77 -1.32 4.88 21.90
N SER A 78 -2.49 5.02 22.52
CA SER A 78 -2.89 4.15 23.63
C SER A 78 -3.17 2.69 23.24
N PHE A 79 -3.46 2.40 21.96
CA PHE A 79 -3.87 1.06 21.53
C PHE A 79 -3.29 0.56 20.20
N ILE A 80 -2.74 1.43 19.34
CA ILE A 80 -2.02 1.01 18.11
C ILE A 80 -0.49 1.09 18.25
N LYS A 81 0.04 1.43 19.43
CA LYS A 81 1.48 1.57 19.70
C LYS A 81 2.35 0.44 19.13
N PRO A 82 1.99 -0.85 19.26
CA PRO A 82 2.83 -1.93 18.75
C PRO A 82 3.08 -1.85 17.24
N TRP A 83 2.11 -1.36 16.47
CA TRP A 83 2.25 -1.17 15.03
C TRP A 83 3.09 0.07 14.69
N LEU A 84 2.84 1.17 15.41
CA LEU A 84 3.64 2.40 15.27
C LEU A 84 5.12 2.15 15.59
N ASP A 85 5.40 1.44 16.68
CA ASP A 85 6.77 1.12 17.10
C ASP A 85 7.49 0.23 16.08
N PHE A 86 6.76 -0.72 15.46
CA PHE A 86 7.33 -1.66 14.49
C PHE A 86 7.80 -0.96 13.22
N TYR A 87 7.01 -0.02 12.71
CA TYR A 87 7.33 0.75 11.51
C TYR A 87 8.02 2.09 11.78
N HIS A 88 8.33 2.39 13.05
CA HIS A 88 8.91 3.66 13.47
C HIS A 88 8.09 4.89 13.01
N ILE A 89 6.77 4.78 13.09
CA ILE A 89 5.83 5.80 12.65
C ILE A 89 5.66 6.85 13.75
N ASP A 90 5.91 8.12 13.41
CA ASP A 90 5.56 9.26 14.25
C ASP A 90 4.18 9.80 13.85
N LEU A 91 3.20 9.70 14.76
CA LEU A 91 1.85 10.22 14.50
C LEU A 91 1.84 11.74 14.29
N HIS A 92 2.82 12.51 14.78
CA HIS A 92 2.84 13.96 14.53
C HIS A 92 3.04 14.31 13.05
N GLU A 93 3.44 13.34 12.23
CA GLU A 93 3.54 13.48 10.77
C GLU A 93 2.23 13.14 10.05
N ALA A 94 1.26 12.57 10.77
CA ALA A 94 0.00 12.12 10.19
C ALA A 94 -0.90 13.27 9.76
N ARG A 95 -1.54 13.08 8.61
CA ARG A 95 -2.49 14.01 8.01
C ARG A 95 -3.88 13.42 8.10
N LEU A 96 -4.84 14.20 8.61
CA LEU A 96 -6.26 13.84 8.59
C LEU A 96 -6.81 14.09 7.18
N THR A 97 -6.85 13.05 6.36
CA THR A 97 -7.24 13.15 4.95
C THR A 97 -8.73 12.97 4.74
N ARG A 98 -9.42 12.29 5.66
CA ARG A 98 -10.88 12.10 5.58
C ARG A 98 -11.52 12.11 6.95
N THR A 99 -12.69 12.73 7.04
CA THR A 99 -13.61 12.58 8.17
C THR A 99 -15.00 12.32 7.63
N GLU A 100 -15.62 11.25 8.09
CA GLU A 100 -16.98 10.88 7.71
C GLU A 100 -17.81 10.79 8.98
N ALA A 101 -18.82 11.64 9.09
CA ALA A 101 -19.81 11.59 10.15
C ALA A 101 -21.08 10.91 9.65
N HIS A 102 -21.84 10.31 10.56
CA HIS A 102 -23.06 9.56 10.27
C HIS A 102 -22.83 8.35 9.37
N VAL A 103 -21.64 7.75 9.44
CA VAL A 103 -21.34 6.54 8.67
C VAL A 103 -22.23 5.41 9.19
N PRO A 104 -22.90 4.66 8.30
CA PRO A 104 -23.79 3.56 8.65
C PRO A 104 -23.06 2.31 9.21
N ILE A 105 -22.06 2.49 10.09
CA ILE A 105 -21.22 1.43 10.67
C ILE A 105 -22.06 0.38 11.44
N ASN A 106 -23.29 0.75 11.84
CA ASN A 106 -24.28 -0.13 12.48
C ASN A 106 -25.60 -0.26 11.70
N ALA A 107 -25.68 0.19 10.45
CA ALA A 107 -26.95 0.36 9.76
C ALA A 107 -27.55 -0.93 9.19
N GLY A 108 -27.62 -2.00 10.00
CA GLY A 108 -28.28 -3.26 9.64
C GLY A 108 -29.77 -3.17 9.30
N GLN A 109 -30.28 -1.99 8.96
CA GLN A 109 -31.63 -1.74 8.48
C GLN A 109 -31.69 -0.98 7.14
N ASP A 110 -30.58 -0.41 6.64
CA ASP A 110 -30.58 0.20 5.31
C ASP A 110 -30.35 -0.88 4.25
N LYS A 111 -31.41 -1.61 3.94
CA LYS A 111 -31.42 -2.68 2.92
C LYS A 111 -31.18 -2.16 1.50
N GLU A 112 -31.19 -0.85 1.29
CA GLU A 112 -30.92 -0.23 -0.01
C GLU A 112 -29.45 0.18 -0.16
N SER A 113 -28.67 0.15 0.92
CA SER A 113 -27.23 0.39 0.89
C SER A 113 -26.50 -0.73 0.15
N LEU A 114 -25.61 -0.35 -0.78
CA LEU A 114 -24.67 -1.27 -1.43
C LEU A 114 -23.70 -1.94 -0.43
N TYR A 115 -23.62 -1.43 0.80
CA TYR A 115 -22.76 -1.93 1.87
C TYR A 115 -23.51 -2.87 2.84
N TYR A 116 -24.83 -3.04 2.66
CA TYR A 116 -25.63 -3.96 3.44
C TYR A 116 -25.47 -5.39 2.95
N HIS A 117 -25.05 -6.27 3.85
CA HIS A 117 -25.02 -7.71 3.65
C HIS A 117 -25.86 -8.36 4.75
N PRO A 118 -26.90 -9.16 4.40
CA PRO A 118 -27.70 -9.82 5.41
C PRO A 118 -26.83 -10.77 6.22
N PHE A 119 -26.95 -10.73 7.54
CA PHE A 119 -26.24 -11.64 8.43
C PHE A 119 -26.69 -13.08 8.17
N GLU A 120 -25.77 -13.91 7.71
CA GLU A 120 -25.97 -15.34 7.51
C GLU A 120 -25.42 -16.13 8.69
N ALA A 121 -25.98 -17.32 8.94
CA ALA A 121 -25.47 -18.19 10.01
C ALA A 121 -24.01 -18.63 9.75
N ALA A 122 -23.57 -18.62 8.49
CA ALA A 122 -22.19 -18.88 8.10
C ALA A 122 -21.23 -17.75 8.53
N ASP A 123 -21.73 -16.53 8.75
CA ASP A 123 -20.90 -15.40 9.15
C ASP A 123 -20.50 -15.50 10.63
N ASP A 124 -21.34 -16.08 11.49
CA ASP A 124 -21.09 -16.27 12.94
C ASP A 124 -20.19 -17.49 13.23
N VAL A 125 -19.02 -17.52 12.59
CA VAL A 125 -18.02 -18.55 12.81
C VAL A 125 -17.21 -18.27 14.09
N GLY A 126 -17.41 -19.14 15.08
CA GLY A 126 -16.65 -19.13 16.32
C GLY A 126 -15.17 -19.46 16.11
N ASP A 127 -14.29 -18.65 16.69
CA ASP A 127 -12.83 -18.86 16.75
C ASP A 127 -12.10 -18.98 15.39
N ASP A 128 -12.51 -18.15 14.43
CA ASP A 128 -11.74 -17.89 13.22
C ASP A 128 -10.48 -17.04 13.53
N LEU A 129 -9.35 -17.45 12.97
CA LEU A 129 -8.08 -16.72 13.04
C LEU A 129 -8.21 -15.28 12.55
N CYS A 130 -9.08 -15.07 11.56
CA CYS A 130 -9.20 -13.83 10.81
C CYS A 130 -10.35 -12.92 11.27
N ASN A 131 -11.06 -13.34 12.32
CA ASN A 131 -11.98 -12.49 13.07
C ASN A 131 -11.23 -11.79 14.22
N LEU A 132 -11.10 -10.47 14.12
CA LEU A 132 -10.45 -9.61 15.10
C LEU A 132 -11.51 -9.01 16.02
N TYR A 133 -11.68 -9.64 17.18
CA TYR A 133 -12.78 -9.37 18.11
C TYR A 133 -12.55 -8.15 19.00
N SER A 134 -13.65 -7.42 19.22
CA SER A 134 -13.81 -6.50 20.36
C SER A 134 -13.61 -7.21 21.71
N PRO A 135 -13.32 -6.48 22.80
CA PRO A 135 -13.06 -7.07 24.11
C PRO A 135 -14.17 -7.98 24.64
N ASP A 136 -15.44 -7.61 24.46
CA ASP A 136 -16.59 -8.44 24.88
C ASP A 136 -16.94 -9.55 23.89
N LYS A 137 -16.24 -9.62 22.76
CA LYS A 137 -16.40 -10.59 21.66
C LYS A 137 -17.79 -10.59 21.01
N MET A 138 -18.56 -9.51 21.21
CA MET A 138 -19.85 -9.34 20.55
C MET A 138 -19.72 -8.67 19.20
N ARG A 139 -18.59 -8.02 18.93
CA ARG A 139 -18.21 -7.53 17.60
C ARG A 139 -16.89 -8.09 17.15
N TYR A 140 -16.71 -8.21 15.85
CA TYR A 140 -15.41 -8.42 15.24
C TYR A 140 -15.34 -7.76 13.88
N VAL A 141 -14.12 -7.35 13.53
CA VAL A 141 -13.78 -7.00 12.16
C VAL A 141 -13.22 -8.27 11.50
N ASN A 142 -13.79 -8.64 10.36
CA ASN A 142 -13.22 -9.64 9.50
C ASN A 142 -12.35 -8.91 8.47
N GLU A 143 -11.02 -9.02 8.66
CA GLU A 143 -10.08 -8.70 7.60
C GLU A 143 -10.15 -9.84 6.59
N TYR A 144 -10.97 -9.71 5.53
CA TYR A 144 -11.07 -10.70 4.46
C TYR A 144 -9.81 -10.69 3.58
N LYS A 145 -8.63 -10.80 4.19
CA LYS A 145 -7.32 -10.90 3.52
C LYS A 145 -7.12 -12.23 2.79
N GLY A 146 -8.21 -12.89 2.37
CA GLY A 146 -8.15 -14.25 1.83
C GLY A 146 -7.35 -15.16 2.77
N CYS A 147 -7.72 -15.12 4.05
CA CYS A 147 -7.08 -15.88 5.10
C CYS A 147 -7.21 -17.37 4.82
N GLU A 148 -6.14 -17.96 4.32
CA GLU A 148 -6.14 -19.35 3.88
C GLU A 148 -5.18 -20.15 4.73
N ILE A 149 -5.70 -21.24 5.30
CA ILE A 149 -4.90 -22.29 5.88
C ILE A 149 -4.88 -23.45 4.90
N SER A 150 -3.72 -23.68 4.28
CA SER A 150 -3.48 -24.86 3.44
C SER A 150 -2.23 -25.57 3.93
N ASP A 151 -2.30 -26.89 4.08
CA ASP A 151 -1.16 -27.74 4.50
C ASP A 151 -0.46 -27.26 5.79
N GLY A 152 -1.23 -26.69 6.74
CA GLY A 152 -0.70 -26.18 8.01
C GLY A 152 0.06 -24.85 7.91
N LYS A 153 -0.02 -24.17 6.77
CA LYS A 153 0.55 -22.85 6.52
C LYS A 153 -0.56 -21.80 6.40
N LEU A 154 -0.37 -20.68 7.09
CA LEU A 154 -1.15 -19.46 6.87
C LEU A 154 -0.60 -18.71 5.65
N SER A 155 -1.50 -18.37 4.74
CA SER A 155 -1.28 -17.42 3.65
C SER A 155 -2.39 -16.37 3.64
N PHE A 156 -2.05 -15.21 3.12
CA PHE A 156 -3.01 -14.17 2.79
C PHE A 156 -3.16 -14.15 1.27
N ASN A 157 -4.36 -14.42 0.78
CA ASN A 157 -4.68 -14.25 -0.61
C ASN A 157 -5.10 -12.79 -0.82
N MET A 158 -4.19 -12.01 -1.40
CA MET A 158 -4.46 -10.65 -1.83
C MET A 158 -5.13 -10.71 -3.20
N ASP A 159 -6.46 -10.85 -3.20
CA ASP A 159 -7.28 -10.66 -4.40
C ASP A 159 -7.24 -9.17 -4.83
N ASP A 160 -7.69 -8.87 -6.05
CA ASP A 160 -7.69 -7.54 -6.67
C ASP A 160 -8.43 -6.48 -5.83
N SER A 161 -9.24 -6.91 -4.85
CA SER A 161 -9.90 -6.06 -3.86
C SER A 161 -10.22 -6.80 -2.56
N GLN A 162 -10.26 -6.08 -1.44
CA GLN A 162 -10.54 -6.64 -0.11
C GLN A 162 -11.70 -5.90 0.55
N ASN A 163 -12.76 -6.64 0.86
CA ASN A 163 -13.87 -6.14 1.68
C ASN A 163 -13.50 -6.34 3.14
N ILE A 164 -13.51 -5.26 3.92
CA ILE A 164 -13.39 -5.35 5.37
C ILE A 164 -14.75 -5.13 5.98
N ASN A 165 -15.21 -6.13 6.73
CA ASN A 165 -16.55 -6.14 7.28
C ASN A 165 -16.53 -6.06 8.81
N LEU A 166 -17.46 -5.29 9.36
CA LEU A 166 -17.79 -5.30 10.79
C LEU A 166 -19.02 -6.18 11.00
N THR A 167 -18.91 -7.11 11.94
CA THR A 167 -20.04 -7.92 12.39
C THR A 167 -20.39 -7.57 13.83
N ASP A 168 -21.68 -7.32 14.09
CA ASP A 168 -22.26 -7.22 15.43
C ASP A 168 -23.17 -8.44 15.68
N ARG A 169 -22.73 -9.30 16.59
CA ARG A 169 -23.41 -10.56 16.94
C ARG A 169 -24.65 -10.34 17.80
N ARG A 170 -24.71 -9.24 18.57
CA ARG A 170 -25.91 -8.89 19.37
C ARG A 170 -27.04 -8.46 18.45
N LEU A 171 -26.70 -7.62 17.48
CA LEU A 171 -27.67 -7.07 16.54
C LEU A 171 -27.91 -7.99 15.34
N ARG A 172 -27.06 -9.01 15.15
CA ARG A 172 -27.03 -9.86 13.94
C ARG A 172 -26.89 -9.00 12.69
N HIS A 173 -25.92 -8.09 12.73
CA HIS A 173 -25.61 -7.18 11.64
C HIS A 173 -24.24 -7.51 11.06
N HIS A 174 -24.14 -7.42 9.74
CA HIS A 174 -22.89 -7.53 8.99
C HIS A 174 -22.85 -6.37 7.99
N THR A 175 -21.75 -5.63 7.94
CA THR A 175 -21.66 -4.43 7.10
C THR A 175 -20.24 -4.24 6.62
N MET A 176 -20.08 -3.95 5.33
CA MET A 176 -18.80 -3.55 4.77
C MET A 176 -18.45 -2.14 5.26
N ILE A 177 -17.32 -2.02 5.95
CA ILE A 177 -16.85 -0.75 6.53
C ILE A 177 -15.69 -0.16 5.76
N LEU A 178 -14.92 -0.96 5.02
CA LEU A 178 -13.89 -0.50 4.09
C LEU A 178 -13.85 -1.41 2.86
N PHE A 179 -13.43 -0.82 1.75
CA PHE A 179 -13.06 -1.50 0.52
C PHE A 179 -11.63 -1.09 0.19
N LEU A 180 -10.70 -2.03 0.19
CA LEU A 180 -9.29 -1.79 -0.15
C LEU A 180 -9.02 -2.29 -1.57
N GLY A 181 -8.31 -1.49 -2.37
CA GLY A 181 -7.90 -1.87 -3.72
C GLY A 181 -6.70 -2.84 -3.74
N SER A 182 -6.32 -3.27 -4.93
CA SER A 182 -5.19 -4.22 -5.15
C SER A 182 -3.82 -3.73 -4.68
N LEU A 183 -3.66 -2.42 -4.50
CA LEU A 183 -2.45 -1.77 -4.02
C LEU A 183 -2.55 -1.37 -2.54
N GLU A 184 -3.60 -1.79 -1.84
CA GLU A 184 -3.81 -1.50 -0.44
C GLU A 184 -3.84 -2.80 0.38
N VAL A 185 -3.18 -2.79 1.53
CA VAL A 185 -3.13 -3.94 2.42
C VAL A 185 -3.40 -3.51 3.84
N SER A 186 -4.43 -4.10 4.45
CA SER A 186 -4.60 -3.95 5.89
C SER A 186 -3.48 -4.72 6.60
N HIS A 187 -3.06 -4.30 7.78
CA HIS A 187 -2.04 -4.98 8.57
C HIS A 187 -2.67 -5.62 9.81
N ASP A 188 -3.51 -4.91 10.54
CA ASP A 188 -4.22 -5.43 11.71
C ASP A 188 -5.40 -4.54 12.10
N VAL A 189 -6.20 -5.03 13.05
CA VAL A 189 -7.28 -4.30 13.71
C VAL A 189 -7.02 -4.26 15.21
N PHE A 190 -6.98 -3.05 15.75
CA PHE A 190 -6.77 -2.80 17.18
C PHE A 190 -8.04 -2.25 17.80
N TRP A 191 -8.59 -2.97 18.77
CA TRP A 191 -9.73 -2.51 19.54
C TRP A 191 -9.26 -1.74 20.78
N LYS A 192 -9.74 -0.51 20.94
CA LYS A 192 -9.51 0.30 22.14
C LYS A 192 -10.50 -0.06 23.25
N ASP A 193 -11.74 -0.33 22.86
CA ASP A 193 -12.84 -0.84 23.68
C ASP A 193 -13.86 -1.54 22.77
N ASN A 194 -15.13 -1.66 23.17
CA ASN A 194 -16.15 -2.36 22.37
C ASN A 194 -16.75 -1.51 21.23
N ASP A 195 -16.52 -0.20 21.25
CA ASP A 195 -17.14 0.76 20.32
C ASP A 195 -16.09 1.53 19.50
N VAL A 196 -14.83 1.55 19.95
CA VAL A 196 -13.72 2.24 19.27
C VAL A 196 -12.64 1.24 18.85
N PHE A 197 -12.25 1.31 17.58
CA PHE A 197 -11.16 0.52 17.02
C PHE A 197 -10.47 1.25 15.88
N ALA A 198 -9.28 0.77 15.51
CA ALA A 198 -8.53 1.26 14.36
C ALA A 198 -8.14 0.11 13.45
N ILE A 199 -8.22 0.35 12.15
CA ILE A 199 -7.66 -0.50 11.10
C ILE A 199 -6.42 0.21 10.57
N VAL A 200 -5.29 -0.47 10.59
CA VAL A 200 -4.01 0.09 10.16
C VAL A 200 -3.47 -0.70 8.98
N GLY A 201 -2.74 -0.04 8.08
CA GLY A 201 -2.25 -0.70 6.87
C GLY A 201 -1.31 0.16 6.05
N TYR A 202 -1.10 -0.24 4.80
CA TYR A 202 -0.23 0.42 3.85
C TYR A 202 -0.85 0.44 2.45
N SER A 203 -0.61 1.52 1.72
CA SER A 203 -1.13 1.78 0.38
C SER A 203 0.02 2.12 -0.56
N GLU A 204 0.20 1.31 -1.60
CA GLU A 204 1.05 1.60 -2.76
C GLU A 204 0.24 2.28 -3.88
N ALA A 205 -1.03 2.57 -3.65
CA ALA A 205 -1.95 3.08 -4.67
C ALA A 205 -1.59 4.49 -5.13
N THR A 206 -0.96 5.30 -4.26
CA THR A 206 -0.65 6.70 -4.54
C THR A 206 0.80 7.09 -4.24
N LEU A 207 1.12 7.44 -2.99
CA LEU A 207 2.40 8.01 -2.58
C LEU A 207 3.27 7.05 -1.78
N ASN A 208 2.83 5.81 -1.62
CA ASN A 208 3.35 4.88 -0.62
C ASN A 208 3.11 5.45 0.78
N GLU A 209 1.98 5.10 1.37
CA GLU A 209 1.53 5.68 2.62
C GLU A 209 1.06 4.62 3.61
N TYR A 210 1.46 4.79 4.86
CA TYR A 210 0.80 4.15 5.98
C TYR A 210 -0.55 4.82 6.20
N TYR A 211 -1.58 4.02 6.44
CA TYR A 211 -2.90 4.55 6.76
C TYR A 211 -3.42 4.03 8.10
N ILE A 212 -4.26 4.85 8.73
CA ILE A 212 -4.99 4.54 9.96
C ILE A 212 -6.44 4.98 9.74
N TYR A 213 -7.36 4.03 9.75
CA TYR A 213 -8.80 4.31 9.84
C TYR A 213 -9.24 4.14 11.29
N LEU A 214 -9.60 5.24 11.95
CA LEU A 214 -10.16 5.26 13.29
C LEU A 214 -11.69 5.23 13.21
N PHE A 215 -12.29 4.21 13.81
CA PHE A 215 -13.74 4.03 13.88
C PHE A 215 -14.23 4.29 15.29
N ASP A 216 -15.24 5.15 15.41
CA ASP A 216 -16.08 5.31 16.59
C ASP A 216 -17.52 4.94 16.21
N ILE A 217 -17.88 3.70 16.57
CA ILE A 217 -19.17 3.10 16.23
C ILE A 217 -20.31 3.90 16.87
N LYS A 218 -20.12 4.31 18.13
CA LYS A 218 -21.17 4.97 18.93
C LYS A 218 -21.54 6.33 18.37
N ASN A 219 -20.55 7.08 17.90
CA ASN A 219 -20.74 8.40 17.31
C ASN A 219 -20.89 8.34 15.77
N SER A 220 -20.87 7.14 15.18
CA SER A 220 -20.95 6.94 13.72
C SER A 220 -19.91 7.77 12.97
N LEU A 221 -18.67 7.77 13.46
CA LEU A 221 -17.58 8.60 12.99
C LEU A 221 -16.43 7.72 12.49
N VAL A 222 -15.91 8.07 11.32
CA VAL A 222 -14.67 7.52 10.78
C VAL A 222 -13.71 8.66 10.50
N LYS A 223 -12.46 8.53 10.95
CA LYS A 223 -11.36 9.41 10.57
C LYS A 223 -10.30 8.58 9.85
N LYS A 224 -9.79 9.08 8.71
CA LYS A 224 -8.64 8.50 8.01
C LYS A 224 -7.44 9.39 8.21
N TYR A 225 -6.34 8.79 8.65
CA TYR A 225 -5.04 9.41 8.68
C TYR A 225 -4.10 8.72 7.71
N GLU A 226 -3.25 9.51 7.07
CA GLU A 226 -2.20 9.04 6.18
C GLU A 226 -0.85 9.60 6.62
N ILE A 227 0.19 8.80 6.46
CA ILE A 227 1.58 9.14 6.77
C ILE A 227 2.42 8.64 5.61
N LEU A 228 3.18 9.53 4.97
CA LEU A 228 4.05 9.13 3.86
C LEU A 228 5.11 8.15 4.35
N ASP A 229 5.42 7.17 3.51
CA ASP A 229 6.51 6.22 3.77
C ASP A 229 7.83 6.99 3.96
N ASN A 230 8.51 6.70 5.06
CA ASN A 230 9.81 7.26 5.42
C ASN A 230 10.99 6.51 4.77
N GLY A 231 10.72 5.60 3.83
CA GLY A 231 11.71 4.75 3.18
C GLY A 231 11.99 3.45 3.95
N TYR A 232 11.28 3.22 5.06
CA TYR A 232 11.16 1.91 5.69
C TYR A 232 10.07 1.13 4.94
N THR A 233 10.33 0.81 3.67
CA THR A 233 9.41 0.01 2.87
C THR A 233 9.19 -1.34 3.56
N PRO A 234 7.96 -1.87 3.70
CA PRO A 234 7.70 -3.11 4.40
C PRO A 234 8.19 -4.32 3.59
N THR A 235 9.50 -4.53 3.51
CA THR A 235 10.05 -5.84 3.15
C THR A 235 9.77 -6.87 4.25
N THR A 236 9.28 -6.42 5.41
CA THR A 236 8.81 -7.23 6.53
C THR A 236 7.38 -6.86 6.89
N TYR A 237 6.50 -7.86 6.86
CA TYR A 237 5.10 -7.71 7.21
C TYR A 237 4.94 -7.58 8.73
N TYR A 238 4.06 -6.68 9.19
CA TYR A 238 3.76 -6.55 10.61
C TYR A 238 3.21 -7.88 11.15
N PRO A 239 3.72 -8.42 12.28
CA PRO A 239 3.18 -9.64 12.87
C PRO A 239 1.82 -9.38 13.52
N SER A 240 0.78 -9.40 12.69
CA SER A 240 -0.60 -9.12 13.05
C SER A 240 -1.14 -10.10 14.09
N ASN A 241 -2.22 -9.73 14.76
CA ASN A 241 -2.94 -10.60 15.67
C ASN A 241 -3.39 -11.90 14.99
N THR A 242 -3.74 -11.84 13.70
CA THR A 242 -4.03 -13.02 12.88
C THR A 242 -2.83 -13.97 12.81
N ILE A 243 -1.64 -13.45 12.47
CA ILE A 243 -0.39 -14.24 12.42
C ILE A 243 -0.06 -14.82 13.80
N LYS A 244 -0.14 -14.00 14.85
CA LYS A 244 0.13 -14.41 16.24
C LYS A 244 -0.80 -15.54 16.68
N LYS A 245 -2.10 -15.43 16.39
CA LYS A 245 -3.09 -16.49 16.67
C LYS A 245 -2.77 -17.76 15.87
N ALA A 246 -2.40 -17.63 14.60
CA ALA A 246 -2.09 -18.78 13.75
C ALA A 246 -0.87 -19.55 14.29
N ILE A 247 0.20 -18.85 14.65
CA ILE A 247 1.39 -19.44 15.28
C ILE A 247 1.02 -20.11 16.60
N ALA A 248 0.18 -19.47 17.43
CA ALA A 248 -0.28 -20.06 18.69
C ALA A 248 -1.13 -21.33 18.51
N LYS A 249 -1.82 -21.47 17.36
CA LYS A 249 -2.54 -22.70 16.97
C LYS A 249 -1.64 -23.74 16.28
N GLY A 250 -0.34 -23.47 16.14
CA GLY A 250 0.63 -24.39 15.55
C GLY A 250 0.79 -24.28 14.04
N TYR A 251 0.22 -23.26 13.40
CA TYR A 251 0.43 -23.01 11.98
C TYR A 251 1.75 -22.28 11.73
N THR A 252 2.30 -22.51 10.54
CA THR A 252 3.48 -21.78 10.07
C THR A 252 3.05 -20.57 9.24
N TYR A 253 3.84 -19.49 9.31
CA TYR A 253 3.67 -18.31 8.47
C TYR A 253 5.02 -17.98 7.83
N SER A 254 5.00 -17.54 6.57
CA SER A 254 6.20 -17.14 5.84
C SER A 254 5.85 -15.92 5.00
N ASP A 255 6.61 -14.83 5.19
CA ASP A 255 6.54 -13.57 4.43
C ASP A 255 6.97 -13.69 2.95
N LYS A 256 6.99 -14.92 2.39
CA LYS A 256 7.54 -15.17 1.05
C LYS A 256 6.53 -14.86 -0.04
#